data_AF-A0A084STB9-F1
#
_entry.id   AF-A0A084STB9-F1
#
_cell.length_a   1.000
_cell.length_b   1.000
_cell.length_c   1.000
_cell.angle_alpha   90.00
_cell.angle_beta   90.00
_cell.angle_gamma   90.00
#
_symmetry.space_group_name_H-M   'P 1'
#
loop_
_entity.id
_entity.type
_entity.pdbx_description
1 polymer ?
#
loop_
_entity_poly.entity_id
_entity_poly.type
_entity_poly.pdbx_seq_one_letter_code
_entity_poly.pdbx_strand_id
1 'polypeptide(L)'
;MELYDPYANQWSLGPPLPFTDTLFFSATLLYSGEVLVTNDGGQAALYDPSTNTWNTTPSITVGRAEPSATLLHTGEVLLVGGSSSSPRAVERFTR
;
A
#
# COMPACT_ATOMS: atom_id res chain seq x y z
N MET A 1 -9.77 -8.37 -0.95
CA MET A 1 -9.84 -7.21 -1.86
C MET A 1 -10.71 -7.57 -3.04
N GLU A 2 -11.24 -6.57 -3.73
CA GLU A 2 -12.04 -6.77 -4.93
C GLU A 2 -11.38 -6.06 -6.11
N LEU A 3 -11.40 -6.70 -7.27
CA LEU A 3 -10.84 -6.18 -8.51
C LEU A 3 -12.00 -5.91 -9.47
N TYR A 4 -12.05 -4.71 -10.00
CA TYR A 4 -13.04 -4.33 -11.01
C TYR A 4 -12.42 -4.40 -12.40
N ASP A 5 -13.00 -5.22 -13.27
CA ASP A 5 -12.70 -5.26 -14.70
C ASP A 5 -13.66 -4.31 -15.44
N PRO A 6 -13.16 -3.18 -16.01
CA PRO A 6 -14.01 -2.23 -16.72
C PRO A 6 -14.48 -2.74 -18.10
N TYR A 7 -13.81 -3.73 -18.69
CA TYR A 7 -14.20 -4.29 -20.00
C TYR A 7 -15.32 -5.32 -19.85
N ALA A 8 -15.28 -6.11 -18.78
CA ALA A 8 -16.36 -7.04 -18.42
C ALA A 8 -17.45 -6.38 -17.57
N ASN A 9 -17.19 -5.19 -17.01
CA ASN A 9 -18.02 -4.53 -16.01
C ASN A 9 -18.37 -5.45 -14.83
N GLN A 10 -17.36 -6.13 -14.29
CA GLN A 10 -17.53 -7.14 -13.24
C GLN A 10 -16.54 -6.94 -12.10
N TRP A 11 -17.01 -7.24 -10.89
CA TRP A 11 -16.16 -7.39 -9.71
C TRP A 11 -15.74 -8.85 -9.57
N SER A 12 -14.48 -9.06 -9.21
CA SER A 12 -13.93 -10.37 -8.88
C SER A 12 -13.13 -10.31 -7.59
N LEU A 13 -13.02 -11.46 -6.91
CA LEU A 13 -12.20 -11.54 -5.70
C LEU A 13 -10.73 -11.71 -6.09
N GLY A 14 -9.88 -10.83 -5.57
CA GLY A 14 -8.44 -11.02 -5.58
C GLY A 14 -7.97 -11.92 -4.43
N PRO A 15 -6.66 -12.23 -4.34
CA PRO A 15 -6.09 -12.89 -3.18
C PRO A 15 -6.43 -12.16 -1.87
N PRO A 16 -6.52 -12.90 -0.75
CA PRO A 16 -6.74 -12.29 0.57
C PRO A 16 -5.61 -11.30 0.88
N LEU A 17 -5.93 -10.24 1.60
CA LEU A 17 -4.93 -9.27 2.04
C LEU A 17 -3.89 -9.99 2.94
N PRO A 18 -2.59 -9.67 2.82
CA PRO A 18 -1.54 -10.29 3.61
C PRO A 18 -1.39 -9.65 5.01
N PHE A 19 -2.41 -8.91 5.46
CA PHE A 19 -2.40 -8.15 6.71
C PHE A 19 -3.56 -8.59 7.60
N THR A 20 -3.41 -8.40 8.91
CA THR A 20 -4.44 -8.70 9.91
C THR A 20 -4.79 -7.43 10.68
N ASP A 21 -6.02 -7.33 11.17
CA ASP A 21 -6.46 -6.35 12.19
C ASP A 21 -6.12 -4.88 11.90
N THR A 22 -6.36 -4.42 10.67
CA THR A 22 -6.12 -3.02 10.26
C THR A 22 -7.35 -2.41 9.59
N LEU A 23 -7.53 -1.10 9.81
CA LEU A 23 -8.72 -0.37 9.37
C LEU A 23 -8.40 0.64 8.26
N PHE A 24 -7.15 1.08 8.15
CA PHE A 24 -6.76 2.10 7.19
C PHE A 24 -5.67 1.58 6.26
N PHE A 25 -5.90 1.75 4.97
CA PHE A 25 -4.97 1.37 3.91
C PHE A 25 -4.68 2.56 3.00
N SER A 26 -3.48 2.57 2.43
CA SER A 26 -3.12 3.43 1.31
C SER A 26 -2.56 2.54 0.19
N ALA A 27 -2.99 2.80 -1.04
CA ALA A 27 -2.56 2.06 -2.22
C ALA A 27 -1.87 3.02 -3.21
N THR A 28 -0.76 2.59 -3.81
CA THR A 28 -0.01 3.39 -4.79
C THR A 28 0.41 2.51 -5.95
N LEU A 29 0.00 2.87 -7.16
CA LEU A 29 0.45 2.23 -8.39
C LEU A 29 1.91 2.63 -8.65
N LEU A 30 2.78 1.64 -8.84
CA LEU A 30 4.18 1.83 -9.18
C LEU A 30 4.37 1.84 -10.70
N TYR A 31 5.52 2.33 -11.16
CA TYR A 31 5.89 2.25 -12.58
C TYR A 31 5.98 0.82 -13.12
N SER A 32 6.22 -0.17 -12.26
CA SER A 32 6.19 -1.59 -12.64
C SER A 32 4.80 -2.12 -12.98
N GLY A 33 3.74 -1.38 -12.61
CA GLY A 33 2.36 -1.86 -12.67
C GLY A 33 1.91 -2.59 -11.40
N GLU A 34 2.83 -2.88 -10.48
CA GLU A 34 2.49 -3.39 -9.16
C GLU A 34 1.87 -2.29 -8.30
N VAL A 35 1.08 -2.70 -7.30
CA VAL A 35 0.44 -1.77 -6.35
C VAL A 35 1.07 -1.97 -4.97
N LEU A 36 1.74 -0.94 -4.47
CA LEU A 36 2.18 -0.90 -3.08
C LEU A 36 0.98 -0.60 -2.19
N VAL A 37 0.69 -1.50 -1.27
CA VAL A 37 -0.35 -1.31 -0.24
C VAL A 37 0.32 -1.25 1.13
N THR A 38 0.03 -0.19 1.87
CA THR A 38 0.49 0.03 3.24
C THR A 38 -0.71 0.18 4.18
N ASN A 39 -0.55 -0.19 5.44
CA ASN A 39 -1.60 -0.01 6.45
C ASN A 39 -1.14 0.77 7.69
N ASP A 40 -2.10 1.07 8.57
CA ASP A 40 -1.88 1.78 9.83
C ASP A 40 -1.15 0.94 10.90
N GLY A 41 -1.11 -0.38 10.74
CA GLY A 41 -0.31 -1.29 11.57
C GLY A 41 1.18 -1.29 11.25
N GLY A 42 1.62 -0.50 10.28
CA GLY A 42 3.03 -0.42 9.88
C GLY A 42 3.46 -1.51 8.91
N GLN A 43 2.53 -2.25 8.30
CA GLN A 43 2.83 -3.29 7.33
C GLN A 43 2.75 -2.74 5.91
N ALA A 44 3.49 -3.39 5.00
CA ALA A 44 3.46 -3.11 3.58
C ALA A 44 3.54 -4.42 2.77
N ALA A 45 2.96 -4.40 1.59
CA ALA A 45 3.02 -5.50 0.62
C ALA A 45 2.81 -4.95 -0.80
N LEU A 46 3.36 -5.65 -1.78
CA LEU A 46 3.17 -5.37 -3.19
C LEU A 46 2.17 -6.35 -3.76
N TYR A 47 1.12 -5.83 -4.39
CA TYR A 47 0.24 -6.62 -5.22
C TYR A 47 0.79 -6.64 -6.65
N ASP A 48 1.01 -7.83 -7.19
CA ASP A 48 1.32 -8.06 -8.61
C ASP A 48 0.02 -8.47 -9.34
N PRO A 49 -0.55 -7.59 -10.19
CA PRO A 49 -1.75 -7.90 -10.94
C PRO A 49 -1.54 -8.97 -12.02
N SER A 50 -0.31 -9.18 -12.49
CA SER A 50 -0.01 -10.12 -13.57
C SER A 50 -0.09 -11.58 -13.12
N THR A 51 0.28 -11.84 -11.87
CA THR A 51 0.22 -13.15 -11.22
C THR A 51 -0.94 -13.27 -10.24
N ASN A 52 -1.62 -12.16 -9.95
CA ASN A 52 -2.66 -12.06 -8.94
C ASN A 52 -2.18 -12.53 -7.55
N THR A 53 -1.00 -12.08 -7.13
CA THR A 53 -0.37 -12.48 -5.87
C THR A 53 0.15 -11.29 -5.07
N TRP A 54 0.35 -11.51 -3.77
CA TRP A 54 1.02 -10.58 -2.89
C TRP A 54 2.49 -10.97 -2.69
N ASN A 55 3.37 -9.97 -2.75
CA ASN A 55 4.77 -10.06 -2.37
C ASN A 55 4.97 -9.30 -1.05
N THR A 56 5.60 -9.95 -0.08
CA THR A 56 5.93 -9.32 1.20
C THR A 56 7.00 -8.25 0.99
N THR A 57 6.80 -7.08 1.57
CA THR A 57 7.83 -6.04 1.66
C THR A 57 8.23 -5.80 3.12
N PRO A 58 9.37 -5.14 3.36
CA PRO A 58 9.69 -4.66 4.69
C PRO A 58 8.58 -3.74 5.23
N SER A 59 8.29 -3.87 6.53
CA SER A 59 7.37 -2.99 7.25
C SER A 59 7.78 -1.51 7.13
N ILE A 60 6.79 -0.62 7.08
CA ILE A 60 7.04 0.82 7.20
C ILE A 60 7.40 1.15 8.65
N THR A 61 8.31 2.10 8.87
CA THR A 61 8.86 2.39 10.20
C THR A 61 7.81 2.84 11.21
N VAL A 62 6.78 3.55 10.73
CA VAL A 62 5.75 4.16 11.57
C VAL A 62 4.39 3.90 10.94
N GLY A 63 3.58 3.08 11.61
CA GLY A 63 2.17 2.92 11.32
C GLY A 63 1.41 4.25 11.50
N ARG A 64 0.61 4.61 10.50
CA ARG A 64 -0.17 5.84 10.49
C ARG A 64 -1.52 5.59 9.83
N ALA A 65 -2.59 6.05 10.47
CA ALA A 65 -3.92 6.03 9.91
C ALA A 65 -4.08 7.17 8.90
N GLU A 66 -4.79 6.90 7.81
CA GLU A 66 -5.07 7.86 6.73
C GLU A 66 -3.82 8.57 6.16
N PRO A 67 -2.73 7.83 5.85
CA PRO A 67 -1.56 8.45 5.25
C PRO A 67 -1.83 8.86 3.80
N SER A 68 -1.13 9.89 3.33
CA SER A 68 -1.04 10.19 1.91
C SER A 68 0.22 9.55 1.33
N ALA A 69 0.07 8.73 0.30
CA ALA A 69 1.16 8.13 -0.46
C ALA A 69 1.27 8.80 -1.83
N THR A 70 2.49 9.07 -2.28
CA THR A 70 2.75 9.66 -3.59
C THR A 70 3.97 8.98 -4.23
N LEU A 71 3.77 8.39 -5.40
CA LEU A 71 4.88 7.92 -6.24
C LEU A 71 5.66 9.13 -6.76
N LEU A 72 6.96 9.16 -6.48
CA LEU A 72 7.88 10.15 -6.99
C LEU A 72 8.40 9.72 -8.37
N HIS A 73 8.84 10.70 -9.14
CA HIS A 73 9.50 10.49 -10.44
C HIS A 73 10.77 9.62 -10.35
N THR A 74 11.38 9.53 -9.17
CA THR A 74 12.52 8.65 -8.89
C THR A 74 12.13 7.17 -8.79
N GLY A 75 10.84 6.86 -8.67
CA GLY A 75 10.32 5.51 -8.39
C GLY A 75 10.12 5.23 -6.90
N GLU A 76 10.51 6.15 -6.02
CA GLU A 76 10.28 6.04 -4.58
C GLU A 76 8.84 6.42 -4.22
N VAL A 77 8.30 5.84 -3.15
CA VAL A 77 6.97 6.21 -2.63
C VAL A 77 7.16 7.07 -1.38
N LEU A 78 6.76 8.34 -1.48
CA LEU A 78 6.70 9.25 -0.35
C LEU A 78 5.39 9.04 0.40
N LEU A 79 5.49 8.60 1.65
CA LEU A 79 4.34 8.43 2.53
C LEU A 79 4.37 9.52 3.61
N VAL A 80 3.40 10.43 3.65
CA VAL A 80 3.37 11.59 4.58
C VAL A 80 2.00 11.79 5.22
N GLY A 81 1.97 12.57 6.29
CA GLY A 81 0.74 12.88 7.03
C GLY A 81 0.22 11.67 7.80
N GLY A 82 -1.11 11.61 7.95
CA GLY A 82 -1.80 10.60 8.74
C GLY A 82 -1.76 10.88 10.25
N SER A 83 -2.75 10.34 10.95
CA SER A 83 -2.75 10.31 12.41
C SER A 83 -1.95 9.08 12.85
N SER A 84 -0.76 9.32 13.35
CA SER A 84 0.03 8.27 13.98
C SER A 84 -0.66 7.84 15.27
N SER A 85 -0.86 6.54 15.47
CA SER A 85 -1.28 6.00 16.77
C SER A 85 -0.24 6.24 17.88
N SER A 86 0.98 6.67 17.52
CA SER A 86 2.09 7.00 18.43
C SER A 86 2.79 8.29 17.97
N PRO A 87 3.20 9.20 18.87
CA PRO A 87 3.47 10.60 18.50
C PRO A 87 4.68 10.80 17.57
N ARG A 88 4.38 11.34 16.37
CA ARG A 88 5.20 12.21 15.48
C ARG A 88 6.62 11.72 15.13
N ALA A 89 6.75 11.14 13.94
CA ALA A 89 7.99 11.21 13.16
C ALA A 89 7.67 11.41 11.67
N VAL A 90 8.30 12.42 11.06
CA VAL A 90 8.36 12.58 9.59
C VAL A 90 9.60 11.85 9.14
N GLU A 91 9.45 10.82 8.31
CA GLU A 91 10.60 10.06 7.82
C GLU A 91 10.62 10.03 6.29
N ARG A 92 11.82 10.28 5.75
CA ARG A 92 12.18 10.03 4.35
C ARG A 92 12.71 8.61 4.24
N PHE A 93 12.20 7.84 3.30
CA PHE A 93 12.89 6.66 2.80
C PHE A 93 13.78 7.11 1.63
N THR A 94 15.08 6.89 1.74
CA THR A 94 16.04 6.95 0.63
C THR A 94 16.87 5.68 0.69
N ARG A 95 17.08 5.06 -0.48
CA ARG A 95 18.04 3.95 -0.65
C ARG A 95 19.47 4.35 -0.26
#